data_AF-A0A958DD44-F1
#
_entry.id   AF-A0A958DD44-F1
#
_cell.length_a   1.000
_cell.length_b   1.000
_cell.length_c   1.000
_cell.angle_alpha   90.00
_cell.angle_beta   90.00
_cell.angle_gamma   90.00
#
_symmetry.space_group_name_H-M   'P 1'
#
loop_
_entity.id
_entity.type
_entity.pdbx_description
1 polymer ?
#
loop_
_entity_poly.entity_id
_entity_poly.type
_entity_poly.pdbx_seq_one_letter_code
_entity_poly.pdbx_strand_id
1 'polypeptide(L)' 'MLKGQRQNFHCSKLPKPGAIGRIVGLSTVNPCRKCIVVAYPLCDNVRPYSIGIHTCWVRFLDDSSIQRFSGIWFEEA' A
#
# COMPACT_ATOMS: atom_id res chain seq x y z
N MET A 1 -17.69 -3.44 9.85
CA MET A 1 -17.12 -4.64 9.20
C MET A 1 -17.21 -4.47 7.69
N LEU A 2 -16.07 -4.23 7.03
CA LEU A 2 -16.02 -4.04 5.58
C LEU A 2 -16.10 -5.42 4.90
N LYS A 3 -17.28 -5.77 4.37
CA LYS A 3 -17.54 -7.04 3.69
C LYS A 3 -16.92 -7.00 2.28
N GLY A 4 -16.01 -7.93 1.98
CA GLY A 4 -15.69 -8.35 0.60
C GLY A 4 -14.59 -7.60 -0.16
N GLN A 5 -13.90 -6.61 0.44
CA GLN A 5 -12.68 -6.08 -0.16
C GLN A 5 -11.49 -6.95 0.23
N ARG A 6 -10.56 -7.22 -0.70
CA ARG A 6 -9.26 -7.82 -0.40
C ARG A 6 -8.49 -6.87 0.51
N GLN A 7 -8.79 -6.92 1.80
CA GLN A 7 -8.04 -6.24 2.83
C GLN A 7 -6.77 -7.04 3.06
N ASN A 8 -5.65 -6.36 2.99
CA ASN A 8 -4.36 -7.00 3.12
C ASN A 8 -4.12 -7.35 4.59
N PHE A 9 -4.72 -8.45 5.05
CA PHE A 9 -4.23 -9.24 6.17
C PHE A 9 -3.17 -10.22 5.64
N HIS A 10 -2.18 -9.71 4.92
CA HIS A 10 -1.13 -10.56 4.37
C HIS A 10 0.10 -10.43 5.25
N CYS A 11 0.45 -11.53 5.91
CA CYS A 11 1.60 -11.68 6.79
C CYS A 11 2.96 -11.55 6.09
N SER A 12 3.01 -11.05 4.84
CA SER A 12 4.25 -10.92 4.08
C SER A 12 4.56 -9.46 3.79
N LYS A 13 5.65 -9.02 4.41
CA LYS A 13 6.62 -8.04 3.89
C LYS A 13 6.01 -6.92 3.04
N LEU A 14 5.85 -5.77 3.69
CA LEU A 14 5.64 -4.50 3.02
C LEU A 14 6.63 -4.31 1.85
N PRO A 15 6.18 -3.76 0.71
CA PRO A 15 7.09 -3.39 -0.36
C PRO A 15 8.14 -2.40 0.18
N LYS A 16 9.34 -2.43 -0.39
CA LYS A 16 10.40 -1.52 0.09
C LYS A 16 10.07 -0.07 -0.32
N PRO A 17 10.46 0.94 0.46
CA PRO A 17 10.52 2.31 -0.05
C PRO A 17 11.30 2.34 -1.38
N GLY A 18 10.73 2.97 -2.39
CA GLY A 18 11.22 2.98 -3.76
C GLY A 18 10.67 1.88 -4.67
N ALA A 19 9.95 0.88 -4.14
CA ALA A 19 9.32 -0.15 -4.96
C ALA A 19 8.24 0.46 -5.88
N ILE A 20 8.25 0.04 -7.14
CA ILE A 20 7.28 0.47 -8.15
C ILE A 20 6.27 -0.65 -8.34
N GLY A 21 4.99 -0.29 -8.40
CA GLY A 21 3.92 -1.26 -8.51
C GLY A 21 2.56 -0.61 -8.63
N ARG A 22 1.53 -1.36 -8.25
CA ARG A 22 0.14 -0.92 -8.30
C ARG A 22 -0.58 -1.27 -7.01
N ILE A 23 -1.49 -0.40 -6.59
CA ILE A 23 -2.41 -0.67 -5.50
C ILE A 23 -3.63 -1.39 -6.08
N VAL A 24 -3.93 -2.57 -5.56
CA VAL A 24 -5.09 -3.38 -5.97
C VAL A 24 -5.98 -3.67 -4.76
N GLY A 25 -7.24 -4.02 -5.02
CA GLY A 25 -8.20 -4.38 -3.97
C GLY A 25 -8.88 -3.21 -3.25
N LEU A 26 -8.44 -1.95 -3.48
CA LEU A 26 -9.15 -0.76 -3.04
C LEU A 26 -10.05 -0.21 -4.14
N SER A 27 -11.35 -0.08 -3.87
CA SER A 27 -12.32 0.47 -4.84
C SER A 27 -12.09 1.95 -5.17
N THR A 28 -11.37 2.67 -4.32
CA THR A 28 -11.07 4.10 -4.47
C THR A 28 -9.83 4.38 -5.32
N VAL A 29 -9.06 3.35 -5.68
CA VAL A 29 -7.84 3.48 -6.47
C VAL A 29 -8.01 2.72 -7.78
N ASN A 30 -7.70 3.37 -8.90
CA ASN A 30 -7.65 2.68 -10.18
C ASN A 30 -6.50 1.64 -10.15
N PRO A 31 -6.78 0.33 -10.26
CA PRO A 31 -5.77 -0.72 -10.14
C PRO A 31 -4.74 -0.73 -11.28
N CYS A 32 -5.00 -0.01 -12.37
CA CYS A 32 -4.06 0.15 -13.47
C CYS A 32 -3.03 1.26 -13.24
N ARG A 33 -3.22 2.13 -12.22
CA ARG A 33 -2.29 3.22 -11.95
C ARG A 33 -1.02 2.71 -11.31
N LYS A 34 0.12 3.06 -11.91
CA LYS A 34 1.44 2.78 -11.35
C LYS A 34 1.80 3.83 -10.31
N CYS A 35 2.44 3.38 -9.24
CA CYS A 35 2.92 4.23 -8.18
C CYS A 35 4.24 3.71 -7.61
N ILE A 36 4.97 4.60 -6.94
CA ILE A 36 6.19 4.27 -6.20
C ILE A 36 5.92 4.46 -4.71
N VAL A 37 6.35 3.49 -3.90
CA VAL A 37 6.28 3.59 -2.44
C VAL A 37 7.26 4.64 -1.97
N VAL A 38 6.78 5.67 -1.29
CA VAL A 38 7.61 6.79 -0.81
C VAL A 38 8.08 6.54 0.62
N ALA A 39 7.13 6.24 1.52
CA ALA A 39 7.41 6.10 2.94
C ALA A 39 6.33 5.31 3.67
N TYR A 40 6.69 4.73 4.81
CA TYR A 40 5.77 4.19 5.80
C TYR A 40 5.72 5.13 7.01
N PRO A 41 4.55 5.35 7.64
CA PRO A 41 4.51 6.02 8.92
C PRO A 41 5.38 5.26 9.93
N LEU A 42 6.17 5.99 10.70
CA LEU A 42 7.13 5.42 11.66
C LEU A 42 6.46 4.47 12.68
N CYS A 43 5.16 4.64 12.92
CA CYS A 43 4.37 3.86 13.87
C CYS A 43 3.89 2.50 13.33
N ASP A 44 4.01 2.23 12.03
CA ASP A 44 3.61 0.96 11.42
C ASP A 44 4.73 -0.10 11.45
N ASN A 45 5.82 0.18 12.17
CA ASN A 45 7.01 -0.67 12.27
C ASN A 45 7.24 -1.22 13.68
N VAL A 46 6.21 -1.85 14.27
CA VAL A 46 6.38 -2.61 15.52
C VAL A 46 6.73 -4.06 15.14
N ARG A 47 7.96 -4.48 15.46
CA ARG A 47 8.53 -5.79 15.09
C ARG A 47 7.67 -6.98 15.57
N PRO A 48 7.72 -8.14 14.87
CA PRO A 48 8.57 -8.43 13.71
C PRO A 48 7.92 -8.06 12.37
N TYR A 49 6.60 -7.91 12.34
CA TYR A 49 5.80 -7.26 11.31
C TYR A 49 4.53 -6.82 12.05
N SER A 50 4.16 -5.55 11.99
CA SER A 50 2.89 -5.10 12.57
C SER A 50 1.78 -5.93 11.93
N ILE A 51 1.20 -6.88 12.65
CA ILE A 51 0.12 -7.74 12.13
C ILE A 51 -1.10 -6.82 11.96
N GLY A 52 -1.26 -6.19 10.79
CA GLY A 52 -2.29 -5.18 10.61
C GLY A 52 -2.33 -4.48 9.26
N ILE A 53 -3.36 -3.64 9.13
CA ILE A 53 -3.64 -2.75 8.01
C ILE A 53 -2.49 -1.74 7.88
N HIS A 54 -1.51 -2.05 7.03
CA HIS A 54 -0.38 -1.14 6.83
C HIS A 54 -0.78 0.10 6.06
N THR A 55 -0.35 1.25 6.55
CA THR A 55 -0.47 2.54 5.88
C THR A 55 0.83 2.85 5.14
N CYS A 56 0.74 3.34 3.90
CA CYS A 56 1.90 3.83 3.17
C CYS A 56 1.58 5.10 2.40
N TRP A 57 2.63 5.88 2.16
CA TRP A 57 2.62 6.98 1.22
C TRP A 57 3.10 6.47 -0.13
N VAL A 58 2.31 6.68 -1.17
CA VAL A 58 2.71 6.39 -2.54
C VAL A 58 2.69 7.66 -3.37
N ARG A 59 3.55 7.72 -4.38
CA ARG A 59 3.51 8.74 -5.43
C ARG A 59 3.06 8.09 -6.72
N PHE A 60 1.97 8.56 -7.29
CA PHE A 60 1.51 8.07 -8.60
C PHE A 60 2.41 8.59 -9.71
N LEU A 61 2.70 7.73 -10.71
CA LEU A 61 3.66 8.05 -11.77
C LEU A 61 3.07 8.92 -12.89
N ASP A 62 1.74 8.96 -13.02
CA ASP A 62 1.02 9.71 -14.05
C ASP A 62 0.87 11.20 -13.70
N ASP A 63 0.56 11.53 -12.44
CA ASP A 63 0.30 12.91 -11.98
C ASP A 63 1.28 13.40 -10.91
N SER A 64 2.23 12.57 -10.48
CA SER A 64 3.14 12.86 -9.36
C SER A 64 2.46 13.17 -8.02
N SER A 65 1.15 12.91 -7.89
CA SER A 65 0.41 13.13 -6.65
C SER A 65 0.87 12.15 -5.57
N ILE A 66 1.04 12.66 -4.35
CA ILE A 66 1.40 11.86 -3.19
C ILE A 66 0.13 11.64 -2.37
N GLN A 67 -0.18 10.37 -2.12
CA GLN A 67 -1.39 9.98 -1.39
C GLN A 67 -1.07 8.91 -0.36
N ARG A 68 -1.84 8.92 0.73
CA ARG A 68 -1.73 7.98 1.83
C ARG A 68 -2.83 6.94 1.71
N PHE A 69 -2.46 5.66 1.76
CA PHE A 69 -3.40 4.55 1.73
C PHE A 69 -3.15 3.60 2.88
N SER A 70 -4.22 2.99 3.39
CA SER A 70 -4.18 2.00 4.47
C SER A 70 -4.83 0.70 4.01
N GLY A 71 -4.28 -0.45 4.41
CA GLY A 71 -4.87 -1.76 4.11
C GLY A 71 -4.74 -2.16 2.65
N ILE A 72 -3.71 -1.64 1.97
CA ILE A 72 -3.50 -1.85 0.55
C ILE A 72 -2.97 -3.24 0.24
N TRP A 73 -3.39 -3.81 -0.88
CA TRP A 73 -2.61 -4.83 -1.58
C TRP A 73 -1.73 -4.15 -2.62
N PHE A 74 -0.43 -4.47 -2.61
CA PHE A 74 0.54 -3.90 -3.52
C PHE A 74 1.15 -5.00 -4.39
N GLU A 75 1.05 -4.84 -5.71
CA GLU A 75 1.70 -5.73 -6.68
C GLU A 75 2.93 -5.00 -7.23
N GLU A 76 4.13 -5.48 -6.86
CA GLU A 76 5.40 -5.03 -7.44
C GLU A 76 5.44 -5.40 -8.93
N ALA A 77 5.96 -4.48 -9.75
CA ALA A 77 6.04 -4.61 -11.21
C ALA A 77 7.45 -4.98 -11.70
#